data_AF-A0A960YVD3-F1
#
_entry.id   AF-A0A960YVD3-F1
#
_cell.length_a   1.000
_cell.length_b   1.000
_cell.length_c   1.000
_cell.angle_alpha   90.00
_cell.angle_beta   90.00
_cell.angle_gamma   90.00
#
_symmetry.space_group_name_H-M   'P 1'
#
loop_
_entity.id
_entity.type
_entity.pdbx_description
1 polymer ?
#
loop_
_entity_poly.entity_id
_entity_poly.type
_entity_poly.pdbx_seq_one_letter_code
_entity_poly.pdbx_strand_id
1 'polypeptide(L)'
;MMEKELIHRLNRVQGQIEAIKRNIENNDQNCAQNIRLLKAATNALKKFGQAYVESHLTECLISEKPDLKALETDLKEVVNSAFSM
;
A
#
# COMPACT_ATOMS: atom_id res chain seq x y z
N MET A 1 -18.98 -0.71 -5.53
CA MET A 1 -18.88 0.08 -4.28
C MET A 1 -17.48 0.02 -3.68
N MET A 2 -16.83 -1.16 -3.62
CA MET A 2 -15.48 -1.34 -3.06
C MET A 2 -14.37 -0.55 -3.79
N GLU A 3 -14.43 -0.45 -5.12
CA GLU A 3 -13.42 0.31 -5.89
C GLU A 3 -13.35 1.79 -5.52
N LYS A 4 -14.49 2.46 -5.30
CA LYS A 4 -14.53 3.88 -4.91
C LYS A 4 -13.84 4.11 -3.56
N GLU A 5 -14.05 3.21 -2.59
CA GLU A 5 -13.38 3.25 -1.29
C GLU A 5 -11.86 3.06 -1.41
N LEU A 6 -11.41 2.15 -2.29
CA LEU A 6 -9.99 1.95 -2.55
C LEU A 6 -9.34 3.19 -3.18
N ILE A 7 -10.02 3.81 -4.15
CA ILE A 7 -9.57 5.07 -4.76
C ILE A 7 -9.52 6.20 -3.72
N HIS A 8 -10.52 6.33 -2.86
CA HIS A 8 -10.50 7.34 -1.79
C HIS A 8 -9.31 7.14 -0.83
N ARG A 9 -8.99 5.90 -0.48
CA ARG A 9 -7.81 5.57 0.34
C ARG A 9 -6.51 5.91 -0.36
N LEU A 10 -6.41 5.59 -1.65
CA LEU A 10 -5.22 5.88 -2.45
C LEU A 10 -5.00 7.40 -2.63
N ASN A 11 -6.07 8.16 -2.90
CA ASN A 11 -6.02 9.63 -2.98
C ASN A 11 -5.50 10.27 -1.69
N ARG A 12 -5.86 9.70 -0.52
CA ARG A 12 -5.32 10.14 0.77
C ARG A 12 -3.82 9.90 0.87
N VAL A 13 -3.33 8.73 0.45
CA VAL A 13 -1.89 8.42 0.41
C VAL A 13 -1.16 9.39 -0.51
N GLN A 14 -1.71 9.65 -1.71
CA GLN A 14 -1.14 10.59 -2.67
C GLN A 14 -1.04 12.00 -2.07
N GLY A 15 -2.08 12.49 -1.40
CA GLY A 15 -2.04 13.80 -0.74
C GLY A 15 -0.95 13.91 0.34
N GLN A 16 -0.66 12.82 1.05
CA GLN A 16 0.42 12.76 2.04
C GLN A 16 1.80 12.75 1.38
N ILE A 17 1.97 11.99 0.29
CA ILE A 17 3.23 11.97 -0.49
C ILE A 17 3.51 13.35 -1.09
N GLU A 18 2.50 14.00 -1.68
CA GLU A 18 2.63 15.36 -2.23
C GLU A 18 2.98 16.38 -1.15
N ALA A 19 2.45 16.24 0.06
CA ALA A 19 2.83 17.10 1.18
C ALA A 19 4.30 16.91 1.60
N ILE A 20 4.79 15.67 1.66
CA ILE A 20 6.21 15.38 1.93
C ILE A 20 7.11 16.02 0.87
N LYS A 21 6.75 15.84 -0.42
CA LYS A 21 7.47 16.43 -1.55
C LYS A 21 7.56 17.95 -1.42
N ARG A 22 6.43 18.63 -1.19
CA ARG A 22 6.40 20.09 -0.99
C ARG A 22 7.28 20.54 0.18
N ASN A 23 7.29 19.79 1.28
CA ASN A 23 8.10 20.14 2.45
C ASN A 23 9.61 20.06 2.14
N ILE A 24 10.02 19.07 1.34
CA ILE A 24 11.39 18.94 0.85
C ILE A 24 11.74 20.11 -0.10
N GLU A 25 10.88 20.41 -1.08
CA GLU A 25 11.09 21.48 -2.06
C GLU A 25 11.19 22.87 -1.40
N ASN A 26 10.41 23.11 -0.35
CA ASN A 26 10.39 24.39 0.36
C ASN A 26 11.44 24.49 1.50
N ASN A 27 12.31 23.49 1.67
CA ASN A 27 13.26 23.41 2.79
C ASN A 27 12.60 23.55 4.18
N ASP A 28 11.40 23.00 4.38
CA ASP A 28 10.74 22.99 5.68
C ASP A 28 11.55 22.15 6.69
N GLN A 29 12.13 22.83 7.68
CA GLN A 29 13.04 22.27 8.67
C GLN A 29 12.33 21.51 9.81
N ASN A 30 11.00 21.37 9.78
CA ASN A 30 10.31 20.59 10.81
C ASN A 30 10.47 19.08 10.59
N CYS A 31 11.67 18.59 10.92
CA CYS A 31 12.07 17.18 10.82
C CYS A 31 11.08 16.26 11.54
N ALA A 32 10.64 16.62 12.75
CA ALA A 32 9.68 15.83 13.51
C ALA A 32 8.32 15.71 12.79
N GLN A 33 7.82 16.80 12.19
CA GLN A 33 6.58 16.78 11.43
C GLN A 33 6.71 15.95 10.15
N ASN A 34 7.82 16.09 9.42
CA ASN A 34 8.09 15.32 8.20
C ASN A 34 8.18 13.82 8.48
N ILE A 35 8.85 13.41 9.56
CA ILE A 35 8.92 12.00 9.99
C ILE A 35 7.53 11.48 10.39
N ARG A 36 6.71 12.28 11.11
CA ARG A 36 5.33 11.89 11.44
C ARG A 36 4.47 11.72 10.19
N LEU A 37 4.62 12.62 9.22
CA LEU A 37 3.88 12.57 7.97
C LEU A 37 4.28 11.35 7.13
N LEU A 38 5.58 11.05 7.04
CA LEU A 38 6.09 9.83 6.41
C LEU A 38 5.50 8.58 7.07
N LYS A 39 5.55 8.48 8.40
CA LYS A 39 4.93 7.39 9.15
C LYS A 39 3.43 7.26 8.86
N ALA A 40 2.72 8.39 8.77
CA ALA A 40 1.30 8.40 8.45
C ALA A 40 1.02 7.89 7.03
N ALA A 41 1.84 8.29 6.05
CA ALA A 41 1.77 7.83 4.67
C ALA A 41 2.01 6.32 4.57
N THR A 42 3.06 5.81 5.22
CA THR A 42 3.36 4.37 5.25
C THR A 42 2.21 3.58 5.86
N ASN A 43 1.64 4.03 6.97
CA ASN A 43 0.52 3.34 7.62
C ASN A 43 -0.76 3.38 6.77
N ALA A 44 -1.02 4.50 6.08
CA ALA A 44 -2.16 4.61 5.16
C ALA A 44 -2.00 3.66 3.97
N LEU A 45 -0.79 3.56 3.41
CA LEU A 45 -0.48 2.64 2.31
C LEU A 45 -0.64 1.17 2.74
N LYS A 46 -0.17 0.79 3.93
CA LYS A 46 -0.38 -0.57 4.48
C LYS A 46 -1.87 -0.91 4.59
N LYS A 47 -2.68 0.01 5.12
CA LYS A 47 -4.14 -0.19 5.23
C LYS A 47 -4.84 -0.25 3.88
N PHE A 48 -4.36 0.49 2.89
CA PHE A 48 -4.83 0.38 1.51
C PHE A 48 -4.49 -1.00 0.94
N GLY A 49 -3.23 -1.45 1.06
CA GLY A 49 -2.78 -2.75 0.57
C GLY A 49 -3.59 -3.91 1.14
N GLN A 50 -3.85 -3.90 2.46
CA GLN A 50 -4.72 -4.88 3.10
C GLN A 50 -6.12 -4.90 2.46
N ALA A 51 -6.78 -3.74 2.34
CA ALA A 51 -8.11 -3.65 1.77
C ALA A 51 -8.16 -4.04 0.28
N TYR A 52 -7.10 -3.75 -0.48
CA TYR A 52 -6.97 -4.14 -1.87
C TYR A 52 -6.92 -5.66 -2.01
N VAL A 53 -6.04 -6.32 -1.23
CA VAL A 53 -5.91 -7.78 -1.22
C VAL A 53 -7.23 -8.42 -0.78
N GLU A 54 -7.85 -7.96 0.29
CA GLU A 54 -9.16 -8.49 0.75
C GLU A 54 -10.24 -8.39 -0.34
N SER A 55 -10.23 -7.33 -1.15
CA SER A 55 -11.24 -7.11 -2.19
C SER A 55 -10.96 -7.90 -3.48
N HIS A 56 -9.69 -8.14 -3.82
CA HIS A 56 -9.29 -8.69 -5.14
C HIS A 56 -8.68 -10.08 -5.09
N LEU A 57 -8.27 -10.59 -3.93
CA LEU A 57 -7.58 -11.88 -3.81
C LEU A 57 -8.42 -13.03 -4.41
N THR A 58 -9.72 -13.05 -4.12
CA THR A 58 -10.64 -14.06 -4.66
C THR A 58 -10.76 -13.95 -6.18
N GLU A 59 -10.86 -12.74 -6.74
CA GLU A 59 -10.93 -12.53 -8.19
C GLU A 59 -9.63 -12.94 -8.89
N CYS A 60 -8.47 -12.63 -8.32
CA CYS A 60 -7.18 -13.07 -8.83
C CYS A 60 -7.10 -14.60 -8.90
N LEU A 61 -7.47 -15.28 -7.80
CA LEU A 61 -7.40 -16.75 -7.73
C LEU A 61 -8.40 -17.46 -8.66
N ILE A 62 -9.59 -16.89 -8.84
CA ILE A 62 -10.62 -17.46 -9.72
C ILE A 62 -10.27 -17.24 -11.19
N SER A 63 -9.73 -16.08 -11.54
CA SER A 63 -9.46 -15.70 -12.93
C SER A 63 -8.24 -16.42 -13.51
N GLU A 64 -7.19 -16.61 -12.72
CA GLU A 64 -5.92 -17.17 -13.23
C GLU A 64 -5.87 -18.70 -13.21
N LYS A 65 -6.75 -19.36 -12.43
CA LYS A 65 -6.71 -20.83 -12.18
C LYS A 65 -5.29 -21.37 -12.08
N PRO A 66 -4.40 -20.77 -11.26
CA PRO A 66 -3.01 -21.18 -11.19
C PRO A 66 -2.93 -22.63 -10.73
N ASP A 67 -1.93 -23.37 -11.25
CA ASP A 67 -1.62 -24.66 -10.66
C ASP A 67 -1.11 -24.50 -9.22
N LEU A 68 -1.17 -25.58 -8.44
CA LEU A 68 -0.79 -25.55 -7.02
C LEU A 68 0.67 -25.11 -6.79
N LYS A 69 1.58 -25.35 -7.73
CA LYS A 69 3.00 -24.95 -7.61
C LYS A 69 3.20 -23.47 -7.91
N ALA A 70 2.49 -22.93 -8.90
CA ALA A 70 2.48 -21.50 -9.19
C ALA A 70 1.97 -20.72 -7.97
N LEU A 71 0.82 -21.16 -7.42
CA LEU A 71 0.25 -20.54 -6.22
C LEU A 71 1.19 -20.64 -5.00
N GLU A 72 1.87 -21.78 -4.80
CA GLU A 72 2.84 -21.94 -3.72
C GLU A 72 4.02 -20.97 -3.86
N THR A 73 4.47 -20.71 -5.08
CA THR A 73 5.59 -19.80 -5.37
C THR A 73 5.19 -18.36 -5.11
N ASP A 74 4.02 -17.94 -5.60
CA ASP A 74 3.51 -16.57 -5.41
C ASP A 74 3.25 -16.28 -3.94
N LEU A 75 2.66 -17.23 -3.20
CA LEU A 75 2.45 -17.09 -1.76
C LEU A 75 3.77 -16.97 -0.98
N LYS A 76 4.80 -17.75 -1.35
CA LYS A 76 6.13 -17.63 -0.73
C LYS A 76 6.74 -16.25 -0.95
N GLU A 77 6.60 -15.67 -2.14
CA GLU A 77 7.09 -14.33 -2.45
C GLU A 77 6.38 -13.25 -1.63
N VAL A 78 5.04 -13.31 -1.58
CA VAL A 78 4.23 -12.36 -0.79
C VAL A 78 4.54 -12.47 0.70
N VAL A 79 4.71 -13.68 1.24
CA VAL A 79 5.08 -13.89 2.64
C VAL A 79 6.47 -13.31 2.92
N ASN A 80 7.46 -13.58 2.06
CA ASN A 80 8.79 -13.04 2.25
C ASN A 80 8.79 -11.51 2.21
N SER A 81 8.12 -10.89 1.25
CA SER A 81 8.04 -9.42 1.16
C SER A 81 7.28 -8.78 2.33
N ALA A 82 6.35 -9.49 2.97
CA ALA A 82 5.60 -8.99 4.11
C ALA A 82 6.35 -9.10 5.46
N PHE A 83 7.22 -10.11 5.63
CA PHE A 83 7.86 -10.44 6.92
C PHE A 83 9.39 -10.32 6.94
N SER A 84 10.04 -10.16 5.78
CA SER A 84 11.49 -9.87 5.75
C SER A 84 11.69 -8.38 6.05
N MET A 85 12.19 -8.08 7.24
CA MET A 85 12.73 -6.76 7.61
C MET A 85 14.19 -6.64 7.19
#